data_AF-A0A5J4T7L4-F1
#
_entry.id   AF-A0A5J4T7L4-F1
#
_cell.length_a   1.000
_cell.length_b   1.000
_cell.length_c   1.000
_cell.angle_alpha   90.00
_cell.angle_beta   90.00
_cell.angle_gamma   90.00
#
_symmetry.space_group_name_H-M   'P 1'
#
loop_
_entity.id
_entity.type
_entity.pdbx_description
1 polymer ?
#
loop_
_entity_poly.entity_id
_entity_poly.type
_entity_poly.pdbx_seq_one_letter_code
_entity_poly.pdbx_strand_id
1 'polypeptide(L)'
;EGDQQPGLEPGDLIVVLEEKKHNLFNRQGKNLHIEKTISLRESLCGFEFEVLTLDNRKLLVKSAHGEVVQPGQTRCIPHEGMPVYRSALEKGSLIITFTVIFPARGFVGFGLQLDREKQQKVLQQQLQQVTIDY
;
A
#
# COMPACT_ATOMS: atom_id res chain seq x y z
N GLU A 1 1.09 -29.06 30.70
CA GLU A 1 0.99 -29.86 31.93
C GLU A 1 0.82 -28.89 33.08
N GLY A 2 -0.33 -28.91 33.76
CA GLY A 2 -0.61 -28.06 34.91
C GLY A 2 -0.77 -28.95 36.13
N ASP A 3 -0.05 -28.63 37.20
CA ASP A 3 -0.20 -29.30 38.50
C ASP A 3 -1.62 -29.10 39.03
N GLN A 4 -2.31 -30.21 39.33
CA GLN A 4 -3.58 -30.18 40.07
C GLN A 4 -3.38 -30.84 41.44
N GLN A 5 -3.68 -30.09 42.50
CA GLN A 5 -3.84 -30.61 43.86
C GLN A 5 -5.32 -30.95 44.11
N PRO A 6 -5.65 -32.14 44.65
CA PRO A 6 -7.04 -32.52 44.91
C PRO A 6 -7.65 -31.63 46.01
N GLY A 7 -8.73 -30.92 45.70
CA GLY A 7 -9.55 -30.17 46.68
C GLY A 7 -9.63 -28.65 46.47
N LEU A 8 -8.90 -28.08 45.51
CA LEU A 8 -9.08 -26.68 45.08
C LEU A 8 -9.80 -26.61 43.73
N GLU A 9 -10.67 -25.62 43.55
CA GLU A 9 -11.23 -25.32 42.24
C GLU A 9 -10.10 -24.92 41.27
N PRO A 10 -10.06 -25.48 40.05
CA PRO A 10 -9.05 -25.11 39.05
C PRO A 10 -9.11 -23.61 38.75
N GLY A 11 -7.96 -22.94 38.78
CA GLY A 11 -7.87 -21.53 38.40
C GLY A 11 -8.10 -21.31 36.91
N ASP A 12 -8.56 -20.11 36.54
CA ASP A 12 -8.76 -19.72 35.15
C ASP A 12 -7.43 -19.51 34.42
N LEU A 13 -7.29 -20.14 33.24
CA LEU A 13 -6.21 -19.84 32.31
C LEU A 13 -6.63 -18.70 31.37
N ILE A 14 -6.08 -17.51 31.59
CA ILE A 14 -6.27 -16.38 30.69
C ILE A 14 -5.12 -16.35 29.67
N VAL A 15 -5.43 -16.63 28.40
CA VAL A 15 -4.48 -16.48 27.29
C VAL A 15 -4.69 -15.13 26.62
N VAL A 16 -3.69 -14.26 26.71
CA VAL A 16 -3.67 -12.98 25.99
C VAL A 16 -2.87 -13.16 24.70
N LEU A 17 -3.51 -12.87 23.56
CA LEU A 17 -2.87 -12.87 22.26
C LEU A 17 -2.26 -11.50 21.99
N GLU A 18 -0.93 -11.45 21.85
CA GLU A 18 -0.22 -10.24 21.45
C GLU A 18 0.21 -10.32 19.98
N GLU A 19 -0.02 -9.24 19.25
CA GLU A 19 0.41 -9.13 17.87
C GLU A 19 1.86 -8.67 17.79
N LYS A 20 2.71 -9.48 17.16
CA LYS A 20 4.10 -9.10 16.87
C LYS A 20 4.15 -8.18 15.67
N LYS A 21 4.96 -7.12 15.78
CA LYS A 21 5.22 -6.20 14.66
C LYS A 21 5.79 -6.96 13.46
N HIS A 22 5.16 -6.81 12.30
CA HIS A 22 5.65 -7.35 11.04
C HIS A 22 6.42 -6.27 10.26
N ASN A 23 7.45 -6.68 9.49
CA ASN A 23 8.30 -5.74 8.77
C ASN A 23 7.57 -5.02 7.63
N LEU A 24 6.64 -5.72 6.98
CA LEU A 24 5.92 -5.21 5.81
C LEU A 24 4.49 -4.78 6.12
N PHE A 25 3.82 -5.44 7.06
CA PHE A 25 2.38 -5.30 7.26
C PHE A 25 2.12 -4.64 8.60
N ASN A 26 1.25 -3.64 8.59
CA ASN A 26 0.69 -3.05 9.79
C ASN A 26 -0.81 -3.32 9.83
N ARG A 27 -1.28 -4.06 10.84
CA ARG A 27 -2.69 -4.42 10.93
C ARG A 27 -3.49 -3.32 11.61
N GLN A 28 -4.63 -2.98 11.02
CA GLN A 28 -5.65 -2.12 11.63
C GLN A 28 -7.00 -2.83 11.55
N GLY A 29 -7.40 -3.47 12.65
CA GLY A 29 -8.61 -4.29 12.70
C GLY A 29 -8.55 -5.47 11.73
N LYS A 30 -9.41 -5.46 10.70
CA LYS A 30 -9.43 -6.47 9.63
C LYS A 30 -8.55 -6.11 8.42
N ASN A 31 -8.04 -4.89 8.34
CA ASN A 31 -7.28 -4.42 7.19
C ASN A 31 -5.77 -4.52 7.45
N LEU A 32 -5.01 -4.69 6.37
CA LEU A 32 -3.56 -4.67 6.37
C LEU A 32 -3.07 -3.43 5.64
N HIS A 33 -2.12 -2.71 6.21
CA HIS A 33 -1.51 -1.54 5.61
C HIS A 33 -0.07 -1.84 5.25
N ILE A 34 0.34 -1.41 4.06
CA ILE A 34 1.73 -1.42 3.61
C ILE A 34 2.08 -0.06 3.02
N GLU A 35 3.36 0.30 3.09
CA GLU A 35 3.90 1.46 2.39
C GLU A 35 4.71 0.98 1.18
N LYS A 36 4.43 1.56 0.01
CA LYS A 36 5.17 1.27 -1.22
C LYS A 36 5.80 2.54 -1.74
N THR A 37 7.13 2.53 -1.76
CA THR A 37 7.89 3.56 -2.43
C THR A 37 7.95 3.31 -3.94
N ILE A 38 7.64 4.34 -4.73
CA ILE A 38 7.71 4.36 -6.20
C ILE A 38 8.49 5.57 -6.69
N SER A 39 9.11 5.48 -7.85
CA SER A 39 9.76 6.62 -8.51
C SER A 39 8.74 7.57 -9.14
N LEU A 40 9.14 8.82 -9.39
CA LEU A 40 8.33 9.78 -10.17
C LEU A 40 7.94 9.23 -11.56
N ARG A 41 8.81 8.43 -12.20
CA ARG A 41 8.48 7.80 -13.48
C ARG A 41 7.33 6.80 -13.32
N GLU A 42 7.41 5.95 -12.31
CA GLU A 42 6.37 4.95 -12.01
C GLU A 42 5.05 5.59 -11.60
N SER A 43 5.10 6.72 -10.89
CA SER A 43 3.89 7.44 -10.48
C SER A 43 3.17 8.11 -11.67
N LEU A 44 3.88 8.43 -12.75
CA LEU A 44 3.33 9.09 -13.95
C LEU A 44 3.01 8.13 -15.10
N CYS A 45 3.85 7.11 -15.28
CA CYS A 45 3.76 6.17 -16.41
C CYS A 45 3.17 4.82 -16.00
N GLY A 46 2.97 4.62 -14.71
CA GLY A 46 2.48 3.39 -14.13
C GLY A 46 3.57 2.49 -13.57
N PHE A 47 3.13 1.53 -12.75
CA PHE A 47 3.98 0.58 -12.06
C PHE A 47 3.41 -0.84 -12.09
N GLU A 48 4.27 -1.79 -11.83
CA GLU A 48 3.93 -3.19 -11.61
C GLU A 48 4.87 -3.76 -10.54
N PHE A 49 4.31 -4.33 -9.47
CA PHE A 49 5.09 -5.00 -8.44
C PHE A 49 4.31 -6.15 -7.80
N GLU A 50 5.05 -7.09 -7.22
CA GLU A 50 4.49 -8.20 -6.45
C GLU A 50 4.52 -7.89 -4.95
N VAL A 51 3.45 -8.24 -4.25
CA VAL A 51 3.39 -8.29 -2.79
C VAL A 51 3.29 -9.75 -2.35
N LEU A 52 4.21 -10.18 -1.49
CA LEU A 52 4.10 -11.49 -0.83
C LEU A 52 3.13 -11.36 0.35
N THR A 53 1.99 -12.02 0.25
CA THR A 53 0.92 -12.00 1.27
C THR A 53 1.26 -12.91 2.45
N LEU A 54 0.52 -12.79 3.56
CA LEU A 54 0.73 -13.59 4.78
C LEU A 54 0.44 -15.10 4.58
N ASP A 55 -0.35 -15.45 3.57
CA ASP A 55 -0.59 -16.84 3.14
C ASP A 55 0.40 -17.30 2.05
N ASN A 56 1.51 -16.57 1.88
CA ASN A 56 2.62 -16.89 1.00
C ASN A 56 2.26 -16.93 -0.50
N ARG A 57 1.19 -16.23 -0.89
CA ARG A 57 0.84 -16.00 -2.30
C ARG A 57 1.52 -14.73 -2.82
N LYS A 58 1.71 -14.68 -4.14
CA LYS A 58 2.16 -13.47 -4.83
C LYS A 58 0.97 -12.71 -5.38
N LEU A 59 0.75 -11.51 -4.87
CA LEU A 59 -0.28 -10.60 -5.36
C LEU A 59 0.35 -9.58 -6.31
N LEU A 60 -0.01 -9.64 -7.58
CA LEU A 60 0.46 -8.68 -8.60
C LEU A 60 -0.37 -7.40 -8.54
N VAL A 61 0.27 -6.28 -8.22
CA VAL A 61 -0.35 -4.95 -8.18
C VAL A 61 0.18 -4.12 -9.35
N LYS A 62 -0.73 -3.69 -10.22
CA LYS A 62 -0.42 -2.88 -11.40
C LYS A 62 -1.32 -1.66 -11.52
N SER A 63 -0.78 -0.54 -11.95
CA SER A 63 -1.59 0.63 -12.32
C SER A 63 -2.17 0.47 -13.73
N ALA A 64 -3.29 1.14 -13.99
CA ALA A 64 -3.80 1.25 -15.35
C ALA A 64 -2.92 2.20 -16.18
N HIS A 65 -2.95 2.05 -17.50
CA HIS A 65 -2.28 3.00 -18.40
C HIS A 65 -2.91 4.39 -18.26
N GLY A 66 -2.09 5.41 -18.04
CA GLY A 66 -2.55 6.78 -17.83
C GLY A 66 -3.03 7.10 -16.41
N GLU A 67 -3.03 6.12 -15.50
CA GLU A 67 -3.33 6.37 -14.08
C GLU A 67 -2.12 7.04 -13.41
N VAL A 68 -2.31 8.27 -12.94
CA VAL A 68 -1.30 9.00 -12.18
C VAL A 68 -1.50 8.73 -10.69
N VAL A 69 -0.42 8.31 -10.03
CA VAL A 69 -0.41 8.11 -8.58
C VAL A 69 0.21 9.30 -7.87
N GLN A 70 -0.57 9.93 -6.99
CA GLN A 70 -0.13 11.08 -6.21
C GLN A 70 0.70 10.63 -5.01
N PRO A 71 1.67 11.45 -4.56
CA PRO A 71 2.36 11.21 -3.29
C PRO A 71 1.37 11.14 -2.13
N GLY A 72 1.45 10.08 -1.32
CA GLY A 72 0.55 9.82 -0.20
C GLY A 72 -0.79 9.19 -0.62
N GLN A 73 -1.04 8.96 -1.91
CA GLN A 73 -2.26 8.31 -2.35
C GLN A 73 -2.32 6.87 -1.82
N THR A 74 -3.52 6.46 -1.42
CA THR A 74 -3.78 5.09 -0.98
C THR A 74 -4.54 4.31 -2.04
N ARG A 75 -4.15 3.06 -2.26
CA ARG A 75 -4.92 2.10 -3.06
C ARG A 75 -5.43 0.97 -2.20
N CYS A 76 -6.72 0.68 -2.34
CA CYS A 76 -7.40 -0.38 -1.61
C CYS A 76 -7.54 -1.61 -2.51
N ILE A 77 -7.08 -2.76 -2.03
CA ILE A 77 -7.27 -4.05 -2.66
C ILE A 77 -8.19 -4.87 -1.75
N PRO A 78 -9.46 -5.06 -2.13
CA PRO A 78 -10.42 -5.78 -1.31
C PRO A 78 -10.04 -7.26 -1.16
N HIS A 79 -10.47 -7.88 -0.06
CA HIS A 79 -10.30 -9.30 0.23
C HIS A 79 -8.85 -9.80 0.44
N GLU A 80 -7.88 -8.90 0.50
CA GLU A 80 -6.46 -9.23 0.76
C GLU A 80 -5.99 -8.79 2.17
N GLY A 81 -6.92 -8.51 3.07
CA GLY A 81 -6.66 -8.24 4.49
C GLY A 81 -6.72 -9.48 5.39
N MET A 82 -6.95 -9.27 6.68
CA MET A 82 -7.09 -10.33 7.68
C MET A 82 -8.49 -10.97 7.62
N PRO A 83 -8.61 -12.27 7.94
CA PRO A 83 -9.91 -12.93 8.05
C PRO A 83 -10.76 -12.33 9.18
N VAL A 84 -12.07 -12.25 8.96
CA VAL A 84 -13.02 -11.74 9.94
C VAL A 84 -13.38 -12.85 10.94
N TYR A 85 -13.39 -12.50 12.23
CA TYR A 85 -13.73 -13.45 13.29
C TYR A 85 -15.13 -14.03 13.07
N ARG A 86 -15.24 -15.37 13.11
CA ARG A 86 -16.45 -16.16 12.82
C ARG A 86 -16.94 -16.13 11.36
N SER A 87 -16.18 -15.53 10.44
CA SER A 87 -16.46 -15.57 8.99
C SER A 87 -15.18 -15.87 8.22
N ALA A 88 -14.89 -17.16 8.02
CA ALA A 88 -13.66 -17.61 7.37
C ALA A 88 -13.56 -17.20 5.88
N LEU A 89 -14.70 -16.94 5.24
CA LEU A 89 -14.77 -16.52 3.84
C LEU A 89 -14.62 -15.01 3.66
N GLU A 90 -14.85 -14.22 4.72
CA GLU A 90 -14.71 -12.77 4.66
C GLU A 90 -13.30 -12.35 5.12
N LYS A 91 -12.64 -11.58 4.27
CA LYS A 91 -11.37 -10.91 4.57
C LYS A 91 -11.55 -9.40 4.47
N GLY A 92 -10.79 -8.66 5.28
CA GLY A 92 -10.64 -7.22 5.09
C GLY A 92 -9.86 -6.86 3.83
N SER A 93 -9.35 -5.64 3.77
CA SER A 93 -8.63 -5.12 2.60
C SER A 93 -7.14 -4.93 2.88
N LEU A 94 -6.34 -5.01 1.81
CA LEU A 94 -4.96 -4.54 1.79
C LEU A 94 -4.94 -3.08 1.30
N ILE A 95 -4.37 -2.18 2.10
CA ILE A 95 -4.29 -0.75 1.84
C ILE A 95 -2.82 -0.41 1.60
N ILE A 96 -2.51 0.06 0.40
CA ILE A 96 -1.17 0.40 -0.05
C ILE A 96 -1.06 1.93 -0.07
N THR A 97 -0.18 2.50 0.73
CA THR A 97 0.13 3.95 0.69
C THR A 97 1.37 4.17 -0.17
N PHE A 98 1.29 5.07 -1.14
CA PHE A 98 2.39 5.32 -2.07
C PHE A 98 3.25 6.51 -1.65
N THR A 99 4.55 6.28 -1.53
CA THR A 99 5.55 7.33 -1.32
C THR A 99 6.33 7.54 -2.60
N VAL A 100 6.25 8.74 -3.19
CA VAL A 100 6.90 9.06 -4.47
C VAL A 100 8.29 9.66 -4.22
N ILE A 101 9.33 9.00 -4.73
CA ILE A 101 10.70 9.52 -4.73
C ILE A 101 10.91 10.41 -5.96
N PHE A 102 11.23 11.67 -5.70
CA PHE A 102 11.67 12.61 -6.71
C PHE A 102 13.18 12.47 -6.96
N PRO A 103 13.62 12.62 -8.22
CA PRO A 103 15.04 12.62 -8.53
C PRO A 103 15.76 13.81 -7.87
N ALA A 104 17.05 13.65 -7.60
CA ALA A 104 17.86 14.72 -7.04
C ALA A 104 17.94 15.95 -7.96
N ARG A 105 18.17 17.12 -7.36
CA ARG A 105 18.39 18.36 -8.11
C ARG A 105 19.57 18.16 -9.09
N GLY A 106 19.35 18.44 -10.38
CA GLY A 106 20.34 18.24 -11.44
C GLY A 106 20.31 16.87 -12.14
N PHE A 107 19.30 16.03 -11.85
CA PHE A 107 19.10 14.75 -12.54
C PHE A 107 18.94 14.90 -14.06
N VAL A 108 18.25 15.95 -14.50
CA VAL A 108 18.32 16.39 -15.89
C VAL A 108 19.65 17.12 -16.06
N GLY A 109 20.66 16.42 -16.58
CA GLY A 109 21.97 17.01 -16.85
C GLY A 109 21.83 18.29 -17.66
N PHE A 110 22.72 19.26 -17.44
CA PHE A 110 22.77 20.58 -18.06
C PHE A 110 22.74 20.60 -19.62
N GLY A 111 22.71 19.45 -20.29
CA GLY A 111 22.51 19.30 -21.74
C GLY A 111 21.08 18.92 -22.19
N LEU A 112 20.18 18.58 -21.26
CA LEU A 112 18.75 18.43 -21.53
C LEU A 112 18.02 19.63 -20.92
N GLN A 113 18.26 20.81 -21.47
CA GLN A 113 17.38 21.93 -21.25
C GLN A 113 16.03 21.53 -21.86
N LEU A 114 15.14 20.95 -21.03
CA LEU A 114 13.75 20.78 -21.41
C LEU A 114 13.25 22.17 -21.73
N ASP A 115 13.06 22.45 -23.02
CA ASP A 115 12.61 23.74 -23.50
C ASP A 115 11.45 24.20 -22.64
N ARG A 116 11.54 25.43 -22.12
CA ARG A 116 10.51 26.03 -21.27
C ARG A 116 9.13 25.98 -21.96
N GLU A 117 9.12 26.01 -23.28
CA GLU A 117 7.94 25.82 -24.12
C GLU A 117 7.36 24.40 -24.05
N LYS A 118 8.19 23.35 -24.03
CA LYS A 118 7.71 21.97 -23.85
C LYS A 118 7.12 21.79 -22.47
N GLN A 119 7.74 22.35 -21.43
CA GLN A 119 7.18 22.35 -20.08
C GLN A 119 5.85 23.13 -20.02
N GLN A 120 5.77 24.32 -20.63
CA GLN A 120 4.54 25.10 -20.69
C GLN A 120 3.43 24.40 -21.49
N LYS A 121 3.76 23.73 -22.60
CA LYS A 121 2.78 22.95 -23.38
C LYS A 121 2.24 21.76 -22.60
N VAL A 122 3.10 21.02 -21.90
CA VAL A 122 2.66 19.90 -21.04
C VAL A 122 1.76 20.42 -19.91
N LEU A 123 2.15 21.51 -19.24
CA LEU A 123 1.34 22.13 -18.17
C LEU A 123 0.01 22.65 -18.69
N GLN A 124 -0.01 23.34 -19.85
CA GLN A 124 -1.25 23.80 -20.48
C GLN A 124 -2.16 22.65 -20.88
N GLN A 125 -1.60 21.57 -21.43
CA GLN A 125 -2.38 20.39 -21.81
C GLN A 125 -2.99 19.69 -20.59
N GLN A 126 -2.25 19.57 -19.49
CA GLN A 126 -2.76 19.02 -18.24
C GLN A 126 -3.86 19.90 -17.63
N LEU A 127 -3.68 21.23 -17.64
CA LEU A 127 -4.72 22.16 -17.17
C LEU A 127 -6.00 22.07 -18.00
N GLN A 128 -5.90 21.88 -19.32
CA GLN A 128 -7.06 21.72 -20.20
C GLN A 128 -7.83 20.42 -19.93
N GLN A 129 -7.15 19.34 -19.50
CA GLN A 129 -7.82 18.08 -19.16
C GLN A 129 -8.61 18.19 -17.85
N VAL A 130 -8.17 19.03 -16.91
CA VAL A 130 -8.87 19.27 -15.63
C VAL A 130 -10.13 20.13 -15.82
N THR A 131 -10.21 20.97 -16.86
CA THR A 131 -11.35 21.87 -17.07
C THR A 131 -12.56 21.20 -17.76
N ILE A 132 -12.45 19.95 -18.21
CA ILE A 132 -13.52 19.26 -18.97
C ILE A 132 -14.36 18.33 -18.09
N ASP A 133 -14.02 18.15 -16.80
CA ASP A 133 -14.75 17.30 -15.86
C ASP A 133 -15.84 18.04 -15.04
N TYR A 134 -16.60 18.96 -15.66
CA TYR A 134 -17.80 19.60 -15.08
C TYR A 134 -19.00 19.55 -16.03
#